data_AF-A0AAV9B747-F1
#
_entry.id   AF-A0AAV9B747-F1
#
_cell.length_a   1.000
_cell.length_b   1.000
_cell.length_c   1.000
_cell.angle_alpha   90.00
_cell.angle_beta   90.00
_cell.angle_gamma   90.00
#
_symmetry.space_group_name_H-M   'P 1'
#
loop_
_entity.id
_entity.type
_entity.pdbx_description
1 polymer ?
#
loop_
_entity_poly.entity_id
_entity_poly.type
_entity_poly.pdbx_seq_one_letter_code
_entity_poly.pdbx_strand_id
1 'polypeptide(L)'
;MEEEEVDEIPMVDEDCSGGMKKWLVEYHRSRPGLAILQERIDDFTTAHEAQLEQERKEREERAAEGGWTVVTHHKGRKKTTDAESGITVGSVAQAVVADKLANKKSKEVSLDFYRFQKREAQRNEIMMLQSKFEQDRKRIQQLRAARKFRPY
;
A
#
# COMPACT_ATOMS: atom_id res chain seq x y z
N MET A 1 5.25 -96.96 3.53
CA MET A 1 4.64 -95.68 3.91
C MET A 1 5.54 -95.13 5.00
N GLU A 2 6.58 -94.43 4.57
CA GLU A 2 7.36 -93.54 5.43
C GLU A 2 7.11 -92.17 4.82
N GLU A 3 6.34 -91.35 5.53
CA GLU A 3 6.04 -89.98 5.15
C GLU A 3 7.19 -89.12 5.67
N GLU A 4 7.90 -88.45 4.77
CA GLU A 4 8.88 -87.41 5.13
C GLU A 4 8.12 -86.22 5.74
N GLU A 5 8.34 -86.02 7.03
CA GLU A 5 7.92 -84.83 7.78
C GLU A 5 8.74 -83.65 7.28
N VAL A 6 8.15 -82.87 6.37
CA VAL A 6 8.71 -81.59 5.91
C VAL A 6 8.37 -80.57 6.99
N ASP A 7 9.37 -80.18 7.79
CA ASP A 7 9.26 -79.10 8.76
C ASP A 7 8.93 -77.78 8.04
N GLU A 8 7.64 -77.42 8.04
CA GLU A 8 7.16 -76.11 7.61
C GLU A 8 7.68 -75.05 8.60
N ILE A 9 8.64 -74.25 8.17
CA ILE A 9 9.12 -73.09 8.94
C ILE A 9 7.93 -72.13 9.11
N PRO A 10 7.52 -71.77 10.34
CA PRO A 10 6.41 -70.88 10.57
C PRO A 10 6.73 -69.51 9.95
N MET A 11 5.82 -69.02 9.12
CA MET A 11 5.82 -67.67 8.57
C MET A 11 5.95 -66.68 9.72
N VAL A 12 7.15 -66.15 9.91
CA VAL A 12 7.42 -65.11 10.91
C VAL A 12 6.55 -63.92 10.55
N ASP A 13 5.65 -63.55 11.45
CA ASP A 13 4.78 -62.39 11.31
C ASP A 13 5.63 -61.18 10.89
N GLU A 14 5.35 -60.69 9.69
CA GLU A 14 5.98 -59.54 9.05
C GLU A 14 5.51 -58.25 9.73
N ASP A 15 5.93 -58.09 10.98
CA ASP A 15 5.64 -56.91 11.78
C ASP A 15 6.20 -55.67 11.07
N CYS A 16 5.30 -54.89 10.47
CA CYS A 16 5.61 -53.58 9.89
C CYS A 16 5.96 -52.52 10.96
N SER A 17 6.34 -52.96 12.17
CA SER A 17 6.65 -52.14 13.34
C SER A 17 7.97 -51.38 13.21
N GLY A 18 8.90 -51.84 12.36
CA GLY A 18 10.21 -51.23 12.18
C GLY A 18 10.87 -51.49 10.82
N GLY A 19 12.00 -50.82 10.59
CA GLY A 19 12.82 -51.00 9.39
C GLY A 19 12.22 -50.44 8.09
N MET A 20 12.70 -50.93 6.95
CA MET A 20 12.35 -50.44 5.60
C MET A 20 10.84 -50.50 5.31
N LYS A 21 10.14 -51.52 5.83
CA LYS A 21 8.70 -51.72 5.61
C LYS A 21 7.88 -50.61 6.25
N LYS A 22 8.28 -50.14 7.43
CA LYS A 22 7.67 -48.95 8.06
C LYS A 22 7.77 -47.72 7.15
N TRP A 23 8.95 -47.45 6.60
CA TRP A 23 9.17 -46.30 5.72
C TRP A 23 8.39 -46.39 4.41
N LEU A 24 8.27 -47.59 3.82
CA LEU A 24 7.46 -47.81 2.62
C LEU A 24 5.97 -47.55 2.91
N VAL A 25 5.46 -48.08 4.02
CA VAL A 25 4.07 -47.84 4.44
C VAL A 25 3.82 -46.36 4.74
N GLU A 26 4.75 -45.68 5.42
CA GLU A 26 4.67 -44.24 5.68
C GLU A 26 4.76 -43.40 4.40
N TYR A 27 5.59 -43.82 3.44
CA TYR A 27 5.71 -43.20 2.13
C TYR A 27 4.38 -43.28 1.36
N HIS A 28 3.72 -44.44 1.36
CA HIS A 28 2.41 -44.59 0.73
C HIS A 28 1.30 -43.83 1.48
N ARG A 29 1.35 -43.78 2.83
CA ARG A 29 0.38 -43.01 3.64
C ARG A 29 0.53 -41.50 3.49
N SER A 30 1.76 -41.00 3.36
CA SER A 30 2.05 -39.57 3.18
C SER A 30 1.65 -39.06 1.80
N ARG A 31 1.42 -39.95 0.83
CA ARG A 31 1.01 -39.64 -0.54
C ARG A 31 -0.36 -40.24 -0.84
N PRO A 32 -1.43 -39.74 -0.17
CA PRO A 32 -2.77 -40.09 -0.58
C PRO A 32 -2.97 -39.72 -2.06
N GLY A 33 -3.75 -40.51 -2.79
CA GLY A 33 -4.03 -40.27 -4.20
C GLY A 33 -4.67 -38.89 -4.44
N LEU A 34 -4.54 -38.38 -5.66
CA LEU A 34 -5.03 -37.04 -6.04
C LEU A 34 -6.52 -36.82 -5.70
N ALA A 35 -7.35 -37.86 -5.83
CA ALA A 35 -8.77 -37.80 -5.48
C ALA A 35 -9.01 -37.45 -4.00
N ILE A 36 -8.30 -38.14 -3.09
CA ILE A 36 -8.41 -37.90 -1.64
C ILE A 36 -7.89 -36.51 -1.28
N LEU A 37 -6.83 -36.06 -1.96
CA LEU A 37 -6.31 -34.71 -1.74
C LEU A 37 -7.32 -33.64 -2.17
N GLN A 38 -8.00 -33.84 -3.30
CA GLN A 38 -9.03 -32.93 -3.78
C GLN A 38 -10.20 -32.83 -2.79
N GLU A 39 -10.73 -33.97 -2.33
CA GLU A 39 -11.80 -34.00 -1.32
C GLU A 39 -11.41 -33.21 -0.07
N ARG A 40 -10.18 -33.40 0.44
CA ARG A 40 -9.69 -32.65 1.61
C ARG A 40 -9.59 -31.15 1.36
N ILE A 41 -9.20 -30.73 0.15
CA ILE A 41 -9.13 -29.32 -0.22
C ILE A 41 -10.54 -28.74 -0.29
N ASP A 42 -11.48 -29.45 -0.92
CA ASP A 42 -12.86 -29.01 -1.05
C ASP A 42 -13.53 -28.87 0.33
N ASP A 43 -13.33 -29.84 1.22
CA ASP A 43 -13.79 -29.79 2.61
C ASP A 43 -13.17 -28.61 3.37
N PHE A 44 -11.88 -28.35 3.19
CA PHE A 44 -11.19 -27.23 3.83
C PHE A 44 -11.71 -25.88 3.31
N THR A 45 -11.84 -25.73 1.99
CA THR A 45 -12.33 -24.50 1.36
C THR A 45 -13.75 -24.20 1.80
N THR A 46 -14.64 -25.20 1.80
CA THR A 46 -16.03 -25.02 2.23
C THR A 46 -16.13 -24.63 3.71
N ALA A 47 -15.36 -25.27 4.60
CA ALA A 47 -15.32 -24.92 6.01
C ALA A 47 -14.78 -23.49 6.25
N HIS A 48 -13.73 -23.10 5.53
CA HIS A 48 -13.12 -21.78 5.65
C HIS A 48 -14.04 -20.67 5.11
N GLU A 49 -14.70 -20.89 3.97
CA GLU A 49 -15.68 -19.94 3.43
C GLU A 49 -16.87 -19.75 4.36
N ALA A 50 -17.35 -20.83 5.00
CA ALA A 50 -18.42 -20.75 5.99
C ALA A 50 -18.01 -19.91 7.22
N GLN A 51 -16.80 -20.08 7.73
CA GLN A 51 -16.26 -19.26 8.83
C GLN A 51 -16.16 -17.78 8.43
N LEU A 52 -15.62 -17.50 7.25
CA LEU A 52 -15.47 -16.13 6.76
C LEU A 52 -16.83 -15.43 6.58
N GLU A 53 -17.86 -16.16 6.13
CA GLU A 53 -19.20 -15.60 6.01
C GLU A 53 -19.83 -15.29 7.37
N GLN A 54 -19.61 -16.14 8.38
CA GLN A 54 -20.05 -15.88 9.75
C GLN A 54 -19.39 -14.62 10.30
N GLU A 55 -18.06 -14.49 10.16
CA GLU A 55 -17.34 -13.28 10.59
C GLU A 55 -17.81 -12.01 9.86
N ARG A 56 -18.15 -12.14 8.56
CA ARG A 56 -18.71 -11.02 7.79
C ARG A 56 -20.06 -10.59 8.35
N LYS A 57 -20.94 -11.55 8.65
CA LYS A 57 -22.27 -11.30 9.25
C LYS A 57 -22.13 -10.64 10.63
N GLU A 58 -21.27 -11.17 11.49
CA GLU A 58 -20.99 -10.58 12.81
C GLU A 58 -20.42 -9.16 12.72
N ARG A 59 -19.56 -8.89 11.73
CA ARG A 59 -19.02 -7.55 11.48
C ARG A 59 -20.12 -6.59 11.01
N GLU A 60 -21.02 -7.04 10.15
CA GLU A 60 -22.17 -6.28 9.68
C GLU A 60 -23.14 -5.96 10.84
N GLU A 61 -23.44 -6.93 11.69
CA GLU A 61 -24.28 -6.76 12.89
C GLU A 61 -23.64 -5.77 13.89
N ARG A 62 -22.36 -5.94 14.20
CA ARG A 62 -21.62 -5.01 15.07
C ARG A 62 -21.58 -3.58 14.51
N ALA A 63 -21.51 -3.44 13.19
CA ALA A 63 -21.55 -2.13 12.53
C ALA A 63 -22.95 -1.49 12.60
N ALA A 64 -24.02 -2.29 12.58
CA ALA A 64 -25.40 -1.81 12.74
C ALA A 64 -25.68 -1.31 14.17
N GLU A 65 -25.18 -2.00 15.20
CA GLU A 65 -25.35 -1.61 16.61
C GLU A 65 -24.61 -0.31 16.97
N GLY A 66 -23.44 -0.07 16.36
CA GLY A 66 -22.58 1.06 16.69
C GLY A 66 -23.04 2.43 16.19
N GLY A 67 -24.13 2.53 15.43
CA GLY A 67 -24.66 3.80 14.91
C GLY A 67 -23.77 4.53 13.89
N TRP A 68 -22.61 3.96 13.53
CA TRP A 68 -21.69 4.47 12.51
C TRP A 68 -21.71 3.54 11.30
N THR A 69 -22.31 4.00 10.20
CA THR A 69 -22.31 3.25 8.94
C THR A 69 -20.96 3.37 8.23
N VAL A 70 -20.34 2.23 7.88
CA VAL A 70 -19.15 2.20 7.03
C VAL A 70 -19.52 2.73 5.63
N VAL A 71 -18.92 3.86 5.22
CA VAL A 71 -19.10 4.41 3.87
C VAL A 71 -18.41 3.50 2.86
N THR A 72 -19.19 2.66 2.18
CA THR A 72 -18.68 1.84 1.08
C THR A 72 -18.64 2.69 -0.20
N HIS A 73 -17.43 2.96 -0.68
CA HIS A 73 -17.27 3.63 -1.97
C HIS A 73 -17.62 2.63 -3.08
N HIS A 74 -18.80 2.77 -3.68
CA HIS A 74 -19.16 2.10 -4.94
C HIS A 74 -18.34 2.72 -6.09
N LYS A 75 -17.13 2.22 -6.34
CA LYS A 75 -16.35 2.59 -7.53
C LYS A 75 -16.32 1.38 -8.47
N GLY A 76 -16.89 1.51 -9.66
CA GLY A 76 -16.69 0.60 -10.80
C GLY A 76 -15.24 0.59 -11.34
N ARG A 77 -14.23 0.69 -10.46
CA ARG A 77 -12.82 0.58 -10.79
C ARG A 77 -12.17 -0.30 -9.73
N LYS A 78 -11.74 -1.51 -10.14
CA LYS A 78 -11.00 -2.46 -9.30
C LYS A 78 -9.82 -1.74 -8.65
N LYS A 79 -9.97 -1.38 -7.38
CA LYS A 79 -8.84 -1.09 -6.51
C LYS A 79 -8.77 -2.27 -5.56
N THR A 80 -7.70 -3.04 -5.65
CA THR A 80 -7.36 -4.05 -4.66
C THR A 80 -6.89 -3.29 -3.43
N THR A 81 -7.81 -3.04 -2.51
CA THR A 81 -7.47 -2.55 -1.18
C THR A 81 -7.14 -3.79 -0.36
N ASP A 82 -5.91 -3.90 0.11
CA ASP A 82 -5.54 -4.91 1.09
C ASP A 82 -6.23 -4.57 2.43
N ALA A 83 -6.94 -5.53 2.99
CA ALA A 83 -7.82 -5.33 4.14
C ALA A 83 -7.04 -5.14 5.46
N GLU A 84 -5.77 -5.55 5.49
CA GLU A 84 -4.92 -5.49 6.68
C GLU A 84 -4.13 -4.17 6.76
N SER A 85 -3.56 -3.71 5.64
CA SER A 85 -2.73 -2.51 5.60
C SER A 85 -3.49 -1.23 5.26
N GLY A 86 -4.67 -1.33 4.65
CA GLY A 86 -5.44 -0.17 4.16
C GLY A 86 -4.74 0.61 3.03
N ILE A 87 -3.61 0.12 2.52
CA ILE A 87 -2.82 0.79 1.49
C ILE A 87 -3.40 0.45 0.12
N THR A 88 -3.97 1.44 -0.56
CA THR A 88 -4.50 1.25 -1.91
C THR A 88 -3.35 1.25 -2.92
N VAL A 89 -2.92 0.09 -3.39
CA VAL A 89 -1.98 -0.02 -4.53
C VAL A 89 -2.81 -0.11 -5.81
N GLY A 90 -2.94 1.00 -6.52
CA GLY A 90 -3.55 1.03 -7.84
C GLY A 90 -2.60 1.65 -8.83
N SER A 91 -2.29 0.97 -9.93
CA SER A 91 -1.59 1.58 -11.06
C SER A 91 -2.45 2.73 -11.59
N VAL A 92 -1.93 3.94 -11.46
CA VAL A 92 -2.52 5.14 -12.06
C VAL A 92 -1.60 5.55 -13.19
N ALA A 93 -2.14 5.60 -14.41
CA ALA A 93 -1.42 6.13 -15.55
C ALA A 93 -0.93 7.55 -15.22
N GLN A 94 0.33 7.82 -15.55
CA GLN A 94 1.03 9.05 -15.16
C GLN A 94 0.28 10.32 -15.61
N ALA A 95 -0.39 10.27 -16.77
CA ALA A 95 -1.24 11.34 -17.28
C ALA A 95 -2.40 11.71 -16.34
N VAL A 96 -3.07 10.72 -15.73
CA VAL A 96 -4.18 10.95 -14.80
C VAL A 96 -3.69 11.50 -13.46
N VAL A 97 -2.44 11.22 -13.10
CA VAL A 97 -1.79 11.85 -11.93
C VAL A 97 -1.49 13.32 -12.23
N ALA A 98 -0.93 13.62 -13.40
CA ALA A 98 -0.61 14.98 -13.83
C ALA A 98 -1.85 15.88 -13.89
N ASP A 99 -2.95 15.43 -14.50
CA ASP A 99 -4.20 16.20 -14.56
C ASP A 99 -4.79 16.45 -13.17
N LYS A 100 -4.68 15.49 -12.25
CA LYS A 100 -5.14 15.67 -10.87
C LYS A 100 -4.25 16.61 -10.06
N LEU A 101 -2.97 16.70 -10.39
CA LEU A 101 -2.06 17.66 -9.78
C LEU A 101 -2.33 19.07 -10.33
N ALA A 102 -2.59 19.21 -11.63
CA ALA A 102 -2.92 20.48 -12.26
C ALA A 102 -4.28 21.04 -11.78
N ASN A 103 -5.27 20.18 -11.56
CA ASN A 103 -6.61 20.59 -11.11
C ASN A 103 -6.72 20.79 -9.59
N LYS A 104 -5.66 20.51 -8.82
CA LYS A 104 -5.64 20.86 -7.39
C LYS A 104 -5.29 22.34 -7.27
N LYS A 105 -6.24 23.12 -6.75
CA LYS A 105 -5.97 24.44 -6.19
C LYS A 105 -4.81 24.27 -5.22
N SER A 106 -3.72 25.03 -5.40
CA SER A 106 -2.60 24.93 -4.48
C SER A 106 -3.13 25.21 -3.09
N LYS A 107 -2.98 24.24 -2.18
CA LYS A 107 -3.10 24.49 -0.74
C LYS A 107 -1.86 25.26 -0.31
N GLU A 108 -1.63 26.40 -0.95
CA GLU A 108 -0.71 27.38 -0.43
C GLU A 108 -1.42 27.94 0.79
N VAL A 109 -0.93 27.49 1.96
CA VAL A 109 -1.01 28.30 3.17
C VAL A 109 -0.77 29.73 2.73
N SER A 110 -1.76 30.61 2.98
CA SER A 110 -1.69 32.02 2.58
C SER A 110 -0.26 32.50 2.78
N LEU A 111 0.35 33.06 1.73
CA LEU A 111 1.76 33.48 1.70
C LEU A 111 2.19 34.38 2.88
N ASP A 112 1.19 34.82 3.65
CA ASP A 112 1.25 35.74 4.78
C ASP A 112 0.75 35.14 6.10
N PHE A 113 0.84 33.83 6.31
CA PHE A 113 0.39 33.21 7.57
C PHE A 113 1.13 33.78 8.79
N TYR A 114 2.41 34.12 8.65
CA TYR A 114 3.22 34.64 9.75
C TYR A 114 3.56 36.13 9.62
N ARG A 115 3.59 36.82 10.76
CA ARG A 115 3.93 38.26 10.83
C ARG A 115 5.34 38.59 10.33
N PHE A 116 6.28 37.65 10.42
CA PHE A 116 7.65 37.88 9.95
C PHE A 116 7.72 37.93 8.42
N GLN A 117 6.88 37.17 7.70
CA GLN A 117 6.82 37.17 6.23
C GLN A 117 6.46 38.56 5.70
N LYS A 118 5.45 39.21 6.30
CA LYS A 118 5.07 40.59 5.95
C LYS A 118 6.19 41.59 6.22
N ARG A 119 6.90 41.46 7.34
CA ARG A 119 8.01 42.35 7.71
C ARG A 119 9.20 42.21 6.76
N GLU A 120 9.53 40.99 6.37
CA GLU A 120 10.60 40.71 5.41
C GLU A 120 10.26 41.22 4.01
N ALA A 121 9.01 41.00 3.55
CA ALA A 121 8.54 41.52 2.27
C ALA A 121 8.65 43.07 2.21
N GLN A 122 8.18 43.76 3.25
CA GLN A 122 8.30 45.22 3.35
C GLN A 122 9.76 45.69 3.39
N ARG A 123 10.63 45.00 4.13
CA ARG A 123 12.06 45.32 4.18
C ARG A 123 12.71 45.18 2.81
N ASN A 124 12.41 44.11 2.10
CA ASN A 124 12.94 43.85 0.76
C ASN A 124 12.48 44.92 -0.24
N GLU A 125 11.20 45.32 -0.19
CA GLU A 125 10.65 46.39 -1.02
C GLU A 125 11.36 47.73 -0.75
N ILE A 126 11.55 48.11 0.52
CA ILE A 126 12.27 49.33 0.90
C ILE A 126 13.72 49.30 0.38
N MET A 127 14.41 48.16 0.52
CA MET A 127 15.77 47.99 0.04
C MET A 127 15.87 48.13 -1.49
N MET A 128 14.91 47.57 -2.22
CA MET A 128 14.81 47.75 -3.67
C MET A 128 14.58 49.21 -4.07
N LEU A 129 13.70 49.92 -3.36
CA LEU A 129 13.43 51.34 -3.61
C LEU A 129 14.66 52.21 -3.35
N GLN A 130 15.40 51.95 -2.26
CA GLN A 130 16.64 52.66 -1.96
C GLN A 130 17.69 52.45 -3.06
N SER A 131 17.87 51.21 -3.51
CA SER A 131 18.81 50.90 -4.60
C SER A 131 18.45 51.65 -5.90
N LYS A 132 17.17 51.65 -6.29
CA LYS A 132 16.70 52.40 -7.46
C LYS A 132 16.91 53.91 -7.30
N PHE A 133 16.62 54.45 -6.12
CA PHE A 133 16.81 55.87 -5.85
C PHE A 133 18.27 56.29 -5.95
N GLU A 134 19.20 55.48 -5.45
CA GLU A 134 20.64 55.74 -5.60
C GLU A 134 21.10 55.72 -7.06
N GLN A 135 20.58 54.79 -7.86
CA GLN A 135 20.86 54.73 -9.30
C GLN A 135 20.37 56.00 -10.01
N ASP A 136 19.13 56.42 -9.73
CA ASP A 136 18.56 57.63 -10.31
C ASP A 136 19.27 58.89 -9.83
N ARG A 137 19.66 58.95 -8.55
CA ARG A 137 20.49 60.04 -8.01
C ARG A 137 21.80 60.17 -8.76
N LYS A 138 22.49 59.06 -9.04
CA LYS A 138 23.74 59.03 -9.83
C LYS A 138 23.48 59.50 -11.27
N ARG A 139 22.41 59.02 -11.91
CA ARG A 139 22.02 59.42 -13.27
C ARG A 139 21.72 60.93 -13.35
N ILE A 140 20.95 61.47 -12.41
CA ILE A 140 20.63 62.91 -12.38
C ILE A 140 21.89 63.74 -12.15
N GLN A 141 22.81 63.30 -11.31
CA GLN A 141 24.10 63.98 -11.11
C GLN A 141 24.92 64.02 -12.40
N GLN A 142 24.99 62.91 -13.14
CA GLN A 142 25.66 62.87 -14.45
C GLN A 142 25.01 63.83 -15.45
N LEU A 143 23.67 63.85 -15.53
CA LEU A 143 22.94 64.77 -16.40
C LEU A 143 23.15 66.24 -16.00
N ARG A 144 23.17 66.54 -14.70
CA ARG A 144 23.47 67.88 -14.18
C ARG A 144 24.88 68.34 -14.54
N ALA A 145 25.87 67.46 -14.41
CA ALA A 145 27.26 67.75 -14.77
C ALA A 145 27.43 67.94 -16.29
N ALA A 146 26.73 67.15 -17.11
CA ALA A 146 26.74 67.27 -18.57
C ALA A 146 25.98 68.51 -19.07
N ARG A 147 25.03 69.04 -18.28
CA ARG A 147 24.21 70.20 -18.65
C ARG A 147 25.04 71.48 -18.62
N LYS A 148 25.24 72.08 -19.79
CA LYS A 148 25.86 73.40 -19.96
C LYS A 148 24.86 74.52 -19.68
N PHE A 149 24.45 74.66 -18.42
CA PHE A 149 23.52 75.71 -18.02
C PHE A 149 24.21 77.08 -17.99
N ARG A 150 23.66 78.06 -18.72
CA ARG A 150 24.11 79.45 -18.73
C ARG A 150 23.01 80.32 -18.13
N PRO A 151 23.20 80.88 -16.91
CA PRO A 151 22.14 81.54 -16.15
C PRO A 151 22.03 83.05 -16.41
N TYR A 152 22.53 83.55 -17.54
CA TYR A 152 22.41 84.95 -17.98
C TYR A 152 22.12 84.96 -19.48
#